data_AF-A0A7G8J5N9-F1
#
_entry.id   AF-A0A7G8J5N9-F1
#
_cell.length_a   1.000
_cell.length_b   1.000
_cell.length_c   1.000
_cell.angle_alpha   90.00
_cell.angle_beta   90.00
_cell.angle_gamma   90.00
#
_symmetry.space_group_name_H-M   'P 1'
#
loop_
_entity.id
_entity.type
_entity.pdbx_description
1 polymer ?
#
loop_
_entity_poly.entity_id
_entity_poly.type
_entity_poly.pdbx_seq_one_letter_code
_entity_poly.pdbx_strand_id
1 'polypeptide(L)'
;MAHFDAQKVLTAKIGAFFMKAADPTCFEYYEAVMVQGPELQELKALDAALDIKELAKGQGGWANHHGIGLDMVSGVLIEQHGWDPEDVQDFVDDLTDGFFAFGDTDSDELD
;
A
#
# COMPACT_ATOMS: atom_id res chain seq x y z
N MET A 1 23.08 4.90 -18.42
CA MET A 1 22.10 4.68 -17.34
C MET A 1 22.76 4.02 -16.13
N ALA A 2 23.36 2.82 -16.26
CA ALA A 2 24.03 2.10 -15.17
C ALA A 2 25.09 2.89 -14.35
N HIS A 3 25.82 3.81 -15.00
CA HIS A 3 26.84 4.63 -14.33
C HIS A 3 26.25 5.63 -13.32
N PHE A 4 25.03 6.11 -13.59
CA PHE A 4 24.32 7.09 -12.74
C PHE A 4 23.72 6.40 -11.51
N ASP A 5 23.20 5.18 -11.68
CA ASP A 5 22.68 4.38 -10.57
C ASP A 5 23.80 3.91 -9.63
N ALA A 6 24.96 3.53 -10.19
CA ALA A 6 26.15 3.21 -9.39
C ALA A 6 26.61 4.40 -8.53
N GLN A 7 26.56 5.63 -9.07
CA GLN A 7 26.88 6.84 -8.32
C GLN A 7 25.88 7.14 -7.19
N LYS A 8 24.57 6.96 -7.44
CA LYS A 8 23.55 7.13 -6.40
C LYS A 8 23.73 6.13 -5.26
N VAL A 9 23.95 4.86 -5.58
CA VAL A 9 24.18 3.80 -4.60
C VAL A 9 25.44 4.09 -3.78
N LEU A 10 26.53 4.51 -4.42
CA LEU A 10 27.76 4.85 -3.71
C LEU A 10 27.58 6.04 -2.77
N THR A 11 26.87 7.08 -3.22
CA THR A 11 26.60 8.28 -2.41
C THR A 11 25.71 7.95 -1.21
N ALA A 12 24.68 7.12 -1.39
CA ALA A 12 23.84 6.64 -0.30
C ALA A 12 24.63 5.83 0.74
N LYS A 13 25.54 4.95 0.28
CA LYS A 13 26.43 4.18 1.17
C LYS A 13 27.36 5.06 2.01
N ILE A 14 27.92 6.12 1.41
CA ILE A 14 28.77 7.08 2.12
C ILE A 14 27.94 7.86 3.16
N GLY A 15 26.73 8.30 2.79
CA GLY A 15 25.82 8.98 3.72
C GLY A 15 25.43 8.10 4.90
N ALA A 16 25.07 6.84 4.65
CA ALA A 16 24.76 5.85 5.67
C ALA A 16 25.94 5.61 6.63
N PHE A 17 27.18 5.55 6.12
CA PHE A 17 28.39 5.40 6.93
C PHE A 17 28.57 6.57 7.91
N PHE A 18 28.45 7.81 7.43
CA PHE A 18 28.60 8.99 8.30
C PHE A 18 27.46 9.12 9.30
N MET A 19 26.23 8.78 8.91
CA MET A 19 25.08 8.77 9.81
C MET A 19 25.26 7.74 10.94
N LYS A 20 25.68 6.52 10.62
CA LYS A 20 26.00 5.48 11.63
C LYS A 20 27.13 5.90 12.57
N ALA A 21 28.12 6.65 12.08
CA ALA A 21 29.24 7.13 12.89
C ALA A 21 28.86 8.32 13.79
N ALA A 22 27.96 9.19 13.35
CA ALA A 22 27.55 10.39 14.07
C ALA A 22 26.45 10.12 15.10
N ASP A 23 25.47 9.28 14.76
CA ASP A 23 24.33 8.93 15.60
C ASP A 23 23.88 7.48 15.33
N PRO A 24 24.47 6.49 16.02
CA PRO A 24 24.18 5.08 15.80
C PRO A 24 22.72 4.72 16.09
N THR A 25 22.11 5.31 17.13
CA THR A 25 20.74 4.99 17.53
C THR A 25 19.73 5.50 16.50
N CYS A 26 19.94 6.71 15.98
CA CYS A 26 19.13 7.25 14.90
C CYS A 26 19.29 6.41 13.62
N PHE A 27 20.50 5.99 13.29
CA PHE A 27 20.76 5.11 12.15
C PHE A 27 20.05 3.75 12.27
N GLU A 28 20.14 3.09 13.42
CA GLU A 28 19.47 1.81 13.67
C GLU A 28 17.95 1.94 13.60
N TYR A 29 17.38 3.06 14.08
CA TYR A 29 15.96 3.37 13.92
C TYR A 29 15.59 3.53 12.44
N TYR A 30 16.34 4.32 11.67
CA TYR A 30 16.09 4.50 10.24
C TYR A 30 16.26 3.20 9.45
N GLU A 31 17.25 2.39 9.78
CA GLU A 31 17.46 1.08 9.18
C GLU A 31 16.29 0.15 9.48
N ALA A 32 15.82 0.10 10.73
CA ALA A 32 14.64 -0.68 11.11
C ALA A 32 13.36 -0.22 10.40
N VAL A 33 13.14 1.09 10.29
CA VAL A 33 11.96 1.67 9.59
C VAL A 33 12.04 1.46 8.08
N MET A 34 13.22 1.50 7.47
CA MET A 34 13.41 1.23 6.06
C MET A 34 13.22 -0.26 5.73
N VAL A 35 13.69 -1.15 6.62
CA VAL A 35 13.51 -2.60 6.48
C VAL A 35 12.05 -3.02 6.67
N GLN A 36 11.34 -2.38 7.62
CA GLN A 36 9.90 -2.59 7.84
C GLN A 36 9.01 -1.67 6.99
N GLY A 37 9.62 -0.87 6.11
CA GLY A 37 8.95 0.17 5.34
C GLY A 37 7.81 -0.36 4.48
N PRO A 38 8.01 -1.47 3.74
CA PRO A 38 6.95 -2.11 2.97
C PRO A 38 5.80 -2.60 3.85
N GLU A 39 6.06 -3.33 4.93
CA GLU A 39 5.02 -3.83 5.82
C GLU A 39 4.26 -2.69 6.52
N LEU A 40 4.94 -1.60 6.84
CA LEU A 40 4.32 -0.38 7.35
C LEU A 40 3.45 0.33 6.31
N GLN A 41 3.79 0.25 5.02
CA GLN A 41 2.97 0.81 3.93
C GLN A 41 1.72 -0.02 3.69
N GLU A 42 1.84 -1.35 3.72
CA GLU A 42 0.72 -2.28 3.64
C GLU A 42 -0.29 -2.03 4.77
N LEU A 43 0.20 -1.98 6.02
CA LEU A 43 -0.64 -1.68 7.18
C LEU A 43 -1.35 -0.33 7.07
N LYS A 44 -0.68 0.69 6.52
CA LYS A 44 -1.30 2.01 6.29
C LYS A 44 -2.36 1.98 5.19
N ALA A 45 -2.19 1.16 4.17
CA ALA A 45 -3.20 0.98 3.13
C ALA A 45 -4.46 0.33 3.71
N LEU A 46 -4.29 -0.70 4.55
CA LEU A 46 -5.39 -1.36 5.25
C LEU A 46 -6.08 -0.41 6.26
N ASP A 47 -5.31 0.38 7.01
CA ASP A 47 -5.85 1.39 7.94
C ASP A 47 -6.68 2.45 7.19
N ALA A 48 -6.19 2.92 6.03
CA ALA A 48 -6.91 3.86 5.18
C ALA A 48 -8.25 3.28 4.68
N ALA A 49 -8.32 2.00 4.34
CA ALA A 49 -9.58 1.35 3.96
C ALA A 49 -10.60 1.34 5.11
N LEU A 50 -10.15 1.09 6.35
CA LEU A 50 -11.00 1.15 7.54
C LEU A 50 -11.50 2.58 7.80
N ASP A 51 -10.65 3.59 7.64
CA ASP A 51 -11.05 4.99 7.77
C ASP A 51 -12.11 5.37 6.73
N ILE A 52 -11.99 4.90 5.49
CA ILE A 52 -13.00 5.11 4.45
C ILE A 52 -14.34 4.47 4.85
N LYS A 53 -14.33 3.27 5.43
CA LYS A 53 -15.54 2.61 5.96
C LYS A 53 -16.20 3.42 7.07
N GLU A 54 -15.41 3.93 8.02
CA GLU A 54 -15.95 4.76 9.10
C GLU A 54 -16.51 6.10 8.60
N LEU A 55 -15.88 6.71 7.60
CA LEU A 55 -16.40 7.90 6.93
C LEU A 55 -17.74 7.62 6.24
N ALA A 56 -17.86 6.51 5.51
CA ALA A 56 -19.11 6.10 4.88
C ALA A 56 -20.22 5.89 5.91
N LYS A 57 -19.93 5.21 7.02
CA LYS A 57 -20.88 5.07 8.14
C LYS A 57 -21.31 6.42 8.70
N GLY A 58 -20.36 7.33 8.93
CA GLY A 58 -20.63 8.68 9.43
C GLY A 58 -21.47 9.54 8.48
N GLN A 59 -21.39 9.29 7.17
CA GLN A 59 -22.15 9.99 6.14
C GLN A 59 -23.51 9.35 5.81
N GLY A 60 -23.86 8.23 6.45
CA GLY A 60 -25.12 7.53 6.23
C GLY A 60 -25.12 6.54 5.06
N GLY A 61 -23.93 6.16 4.58
CA GLY A 61 -23.78 5.13 3.56
C GLY A 61 -22.58 5.37 2.63
N TRP A 62 -22.38 4.40 1.75
CA TRP A 62 -21.37 4.48 0.72
C TRP A 62 -21.75 5.47 -0.39
N ALA A 63 -20.72 6.03 -1.02
CA ALA A 63 -20.84 7.02 -2.08
C ALA A 63 -19.67 6.85 -3.05
N ASN A 64 -19.82 7.28 -4.29
CA ASN A 64 -18.83 7.00 -5.36
C ASN A 64 -17.40 7.43 -5.01
N HIS A 65 -17.23 8.51 -4.22
CA HIS A 65 -15.90 8.99 -3.83
C HIS A 65 -15.21 8.08 -2.80
N HIS A 66 -15.98 7.29 -2.02
CA HIS A 66 -15.43 6.24 -1.17
C HIS A 66 -14.87 5.10 -2.03
N GLY A 67 -15.57 4.72 -3.11
CA GLY A 67 -15.10 3.72 -4.08
C GLY A 67 -13.75 4.10 -4.68
N ILE A 68 -13.61 5.35 -5.15
CA ILE A 68 -12.31 5.86 -5.66
C ILE A 68 -11.18 5.71 -4.62
N GLY A 69 -11.49 5.97 -3.33
CA GLY A 69 -10.52 5.78 -2.25
C GLY A 69 -10.11 4.31 -2.08
N LEU A 70 -11.08 3.40 -2.17
CA LEU A 70 -10.83 1.96 -2.10
C LEU A 70 -10.06 1.46 -3.34
N ASP A 71 -10.35 1.94 -4.54
CA ASP A 71 -9.59 1.63 -5.76
C ASP A 71 -8.10 1.97 -5.59
N MET A 72 -7.80 3.12 -4.97
CA MET A 72 -6.42 3.52 -4.68
C MET A 72 -5.75 2.60 -3.66
N VAL A 73 -6.47 2.16 -2.63
CA VAL A 73 -5.96 1.18 -1.66
C VAL A 73 -5.70 -0.16 -2.35
N SER A 74 -6.66 -0.66 -3.14
CA SER A 74 -6.53 -1.89 -3.92
C SER A 74 -5.31 -1.85 -4.83
N GLY A 75 -5.09 -0.74 -5.54
CA GLY A 75 -3.90 -0.53 -6.36
C GLY A 75 -2.58 -0.64 -5.57
N VAL A 76 -2.53 -0.08 -4.35
CA VAL A 76 -1.35 -0.22 -3.49
C VAL A 76 -1.12 -1.67 -3.06
N LEU A 77 -2.16 -2.39 -2.64
CA LEU A 77 -2.05 -3.78 -2.20
C LEU A 77 -1.59 -4.70 -3.34
N ILE A 78 -2.15 -4.54 -4.54
CA ILE A 78 -1.79 -5.35 -5.72
C ILE A 78 -0.39 -4.97 -6.23
N GLU A 79 -0.16 -3.70 -6.55
CA GLU A 79 1.03 -3.29 -7.29
C GLU A 79 2.29 -3.23 -6.41
N GLN A 80 2.15 -2.90 -5.12
CA GLN A 80 3.29 -2.66 -4.23
C GLN A 80 3.51 -3.78 -3.23
N HIS A 81 2.45 -4.49 -2.85
CA HIS A 81 2.52 -5.60 -1.88
C HIS A 81 2.23 -6.97 -2.49
N GLY A 82 1.86 -7.03 -3.78
CA GLY A 82 1.72 -8.28 -4.51
C GLY A 82 0.57 -9.15 -4.01
N TRP A 83 -0.46 -8.54 -3.42
CA TRP A 83 -1.70 -9.26 -3.10
C TRP A 83 -2.35 -9.76 -4.38
N ASP A 84 -3.01 -10.92 -4.29
CA ASP A 84 -3.81 -11.43 -5.40
C ASP A 84 -5.00 -10.48 -5.63
N PRO A 85 -5.29 -10.10 -6.89
CA PRO A 85 -6.48 -9.32 -7.20
C PRO A 85 -7.78 -9.91 -6.66
N GLU A 86 -7.92 -11.25 -6.64
CA GLU A 86 -9.09 -11.92 -6.09
C GLU A 86 -9.19 -11.73 -4.56
N ASP A 87 -8.06 -11.86 -3.84
CA ASP A 87 -8.00 -11.61 -2.39
C ASP A 87 -8.33 -10.15 -2.03
N VAL A 88 -7.87 -9.20 -2.86
CA VAL A 88 -8.19 -7.77 -2.68
C VAL A 88 -9.66 -7.51 -2.96
N GLN A 89 -10.24 -8.19 -3.94
CA GLN A 89 -11.67 -8.08 -4.22
C GLN A 89 -12.50 -8.58 -3.05
N ASP A 90 -12.22 -9.79 -2.56
CA ASP A 90 -12.89 -10.36 -1.39
C ASP A 90 -12.76 -9.45 -0.17
N PHE A 91 -11.57 -8.87 0.06
CA PHE A 91 -11.35 -7.89 1.13
C PHE A 91 -12.25 -6.66 0.99
N VAL A 92 -12.35 -6.07 -0.19
CA VAL A 92 -13.19 -4.87 -0.39
C VAL A 92 -14.68 -5.21 -0.33
N ASP A 93 -15.10 -6.37 -0.82
CA ASP A 93 -16.48 -6.84 -0.73
C ASP A 93 -16.89 -7.06 0.74
N ASP A 94 -16.05 -7.74 1.52
CA ASP A 94 -16.26 -7.91 2.97
C ASP A 94 -16.25 -6.57 3.72
N LEU A 95 -15.38 -5.65 3.32
CA LEU A 95 -15.31 -4.32 3.91
C LEU A 95 -16.60 -3.52 3.65
N THR A 96 -17.15 -3.65 2.44
CA THR A 96 -18.23 -2.81 1.95
C THR A 96 -19.61 -3.45 2.04
N ASP A 97 -19.68 -4.68 2.57
CA ASP A 97 -20.86 -5.54 2.57
C ASP A 97 -21.44 -5.72 1.15
N GLY A 98 -20.54 -5.86 0.15
CA GLY A 98 -20.86 -6.03 -1.26
C GLY A 98 -21.36 -4.76 -1.98
N PHE A 99 -21.10 -3.57 -1.45
CA PHE A 99 -21.55 -2.31 -2.07
C PHE A 99 -20.75 -1.95 -3.33
N PHE A 100 -19.44 -2.18 -3.32
CA PHE A 100 -18.56 -1.91 -4.46
C PHE A 100 -18.11 -3.24 -5.07
N ALA A 101 -18.97 -3.86 -5.87
CA ALA A 101 -18.51 -4.91 -6.77
C ALA A 101 -17.58 -4.26 -7.80
N PHE A 102 -16.27 -4.54 -7.73
CA PHE A 102 -15.43 -4.30 -8.89
C PHE A 102 -15.93 -5.26 -9.95
N GLY A 103 -16.15 -4.74 -11.15
CA GLY A 103 -16.90 -5.43 -12.19
C GLY A 103 -16.51 -6.90 -12.27
N ASP A 104 -17.55 -7.76 -12.35
CA ASP A 104 -17.42 -9.18 -12.70
C ASP A 104 -16.18 -9.32 -13.58
N THR A 105 -15.16 -10.03 -13.10
CA THR A 105 -14.25 -10.68 -14.02
C THR A 105 -15.16 -11.56 -14.84
N ASP A 106 -15.60 -11.05 -16.01
CA ASP A 106 -16.35 -11.76 -17.04
C ASP A 106 -15.51 -12.98 -17.39
N SER A 107 -15.70 -13.99 -16.56
CA SER A 107 -15.28 -15.37 -16.72
C SER A 107 -16.45 -16.07 -17.41
N ASP A 108 -17.04 -15.41 -18.41
CA ASP A 108 -17.92 -16.06 -19.37
C ASP A 108 -17.03 -16.83 -20.35
N GLU A 109 -16.50 -17.93 -19.80
CA GLU A 109 -16.29 -19.15 -20.56
C GLU A 109 -17.67 -19.70 -20.96
N LEU A 110 -17.79 -20.06 -22.25
CA LEU A 110 -18.78 -20.98 -22.86
C LEU A 110 -20.11 -20.40 -23.38
N ASP A 111 -20.10 -19.98 -24.66
CA ASP A 111 -20.82 -20.72 -25.73
C ASP A 111 -20.20 -20.45 -27.13
#